data_AF-A0AAD5PP46-F1
#
_entry.id   AF-A0AAD5PP46-F1
#
_cell.length_a   1.000
_cell.length_b   1.000
_cell.length_c   1.000
_cell.angle_alpha   90.00
_cell.angle_beta   90.00
_cell.angle_gamma   90.00
#
_symmetry.space_group_name_H-M   'P 1'
#
loop_
_entity.id
_entity.type
_entity.pdbx_description
1 polymer ?
#
loop_
_entity_poly.entity_id
_entity_poly.type
_entity_poly.pdbx_seq_one_letter_code
_entity_poly.pdbx_strand_id
1 'polypeptide(L)'
;MPVVGDNINFFGIEWENRFHRALRGSNILVSIDGVDFRIMEPSPFNPKWYSHKFHGPGLRYELAICIRTGDIVWAYGGLPCGEWSDLRLARDVFILE
;
A
#
# COMPACT_ATOMS: atom_id res chain seq x y z
N MET A 1 -0.54 -18.49 -5.63
CA MET A 1 -0.89 -17.37 -4.73
C MET A 1 0.41 -16.94 -4.08
N PRO A 2 0.87 -15.68 -4.21
CA PRO A 2 2.12 -15.28 -3.57
C PRO A 2 1.98 -15.46 -2.06
N VAL A 3 3.02 -16.02 -1.44
CA VAL A 3 3.05 -16.39 -0.03
C VAL A 3 3.30 -15.12 0.78
N VAL A 4 2.58 -14.97 1.89
CA VAL A 4 2.75 -13.89 2.87
C VAL A 4 4.19 -13.91 3.38
N GLY A 5 4.96 -12.84 3.12
CA GLY A 5 6.33 -12.65 3.63
C GLY A 5 7.38 -12.32 2.58
N ASP A 6 7.09 -12.50 1.29
CA ASP A 6 7.98 -12.02 0.23
C ASP A 6 7.68 -10.54 -0.03
N ASN A 7 8.71 -9.69 -0.02
CA ASN A 7 8.62 -8.32 -0.52
C ASN A 7 7.94 -8.35 -1.90
N ILE A 8 6.66 -7.98 -1.97
CA ILE A 8 5.93 -7.91 -3.24
C ILE A 8 6.56 -6.75 -4.00
N ASN A 9 7.59 -7.05 -4.79
CA ASN A 9 8.15 -6.12 -5.73
C ASN A 9 7.09 -5.92 -6.83
N PHE A 10 6.34 -4.83 -6.70
CA PHE A 10 5.47 -4.36 -7.77
C PHE A 10 6.36 -3.92 -8.93
N PHE A 11 6.53 -4.81 -9.92
CA PHE A 11 7.26 -4.49 -11.14
C PHE A 11 6.69 -3.22 -11.78
N GLY A 12 7.51 -2.17 -11.86
CA GLY A 12 7.16 -0.90 -12.50
C GLY A 12 6.72 0.24 -11.55
N ILE A 13 6.64 0.01 -10.24
CA ILE A 13 6.43 1.09 -9.26
C ILE A 13 7.79 1.52 -8.72
N GLU A 14 8.24 2.72 -9.11
CA GLU A 14 9.54 3.26 -8.72
C GLU A 14 9.35 4.65 -8.10
N TRP A 15 9.94 4.87 -6.91
CA TRP A 15 9.82 6.15 -6.19
C TRP A 15 10.33 7.33 -7.02
N GLU A 16 11.36 7.12 -7.84
CA GLU A 16 11.96 8.14 -8.70
C GLU A 16 11.07 8.54 -9.87
N ASN A 17 10.07 7.73 -10.24
CA ASN A 17 9.09 8.09 -11.26
C ASN A 17 8.25 9.32 -10.86
N ARG A 18 8.24 9.74 -9.59
CA ARG A 18 7.65 11.02 -9.17
C ARG A 18 8.25 12.23 -9.90
N PHE A 19 9.49 12.13 -10.36
CA PHE A 19 10.16 13.18 -11.14
C PHE A 19 9.96 13.05 -12.66
N HIS A 20 9.15 12.11 -13.13
CA HIS A 20 8.92 11.94 -14.56
C HIS A 20 8.44 13.27 -15.19
N ARG A 21 9.22 13.80 -16.13
CA ARG A 21 8.98 15.10 -16.80
C ARG A 21 8.91 16.30 -15.85
N ALA A 22 9.51 16.21 -14.66
CA ALA A 22 9.69 17.36 -13.78
C ALA A 22 10.82 18.26 -14.30
N LEU A 23 10.65 19.57 -14.15
CA LEU A 23 11.77 20.49 -14.37
C LEU A 23 12.78 20.29 -13.24
N ARG A 24 14.08 20.35 -13.56
CA ARG A 24 15.15 20.23 -12.56
C ARG A 24 14.93 21.28 -11.46
N GLY A 25 14.96 20.84 -10.20
CA GLY A 25 14.74 21.70 -9.03
C GLY A 25 13.27 21.89 -8.64
N SER A 26 12.33 21.18 -9.27
CA SER A 26 10.93 21.20 -8.83
C SER A 26 10.76 20.47 -7.50
N ASN A 27 9.98 21.05 -6.58
CA ASN A 27 9.45 20.32 -5.44
C ASN A 27 8.32 19.41 -5.92
N ILE A 28 8.48 18.10 -5.76
CA ILE A 28 7.45 17.11 -6.07
C ILE A 28 6.88 16.58 -4.76
N LEU A 29 5.56 16.65 -4.65
CA LEU A 29 4.81 16.16 -3.49
C LEU A 29 4.08 14.87 -3.85
N VAL A 30 4.02 13.96 -2.89
CA VAL A 30 3.22 12.73 -2.97
C VAL A 30 2.15 12.75 -1.90
N SER A 31 0.99 12.16 -2.20
CA SER A 31 -0.03 11.85 -1.21
C SER A 31 0.06 10.37 -0.89
N ILE A 32 0.00 10.03 0.40
CA ILE A 32 0.16 8.66 0.89
C ILE A 32 -1.11 8.28 1.63
N ASP A 33 -1.68 7.11 1.33
CA ASP A 33 -2.93 6.65 1.95
C ASP A 33 -2.96 5.13 2.15
N GLY A 34 -3.73 4.71 3.16
CA GLY A 34 -4.03 3.32 3.50
C GLY A 34 -5.24 2.81 2.74
N VAL A 35 -5.03 1.87 1.82
CA VAL A 35 -6.06 1.33 0.93
C VAL A 35 -6.31 -0.14 1.22
N ASP A 36 -7.59 -0.52 1.30
CA ASP A 36 -8.01 -1.90 1.52
C ASP A 36 -8.49 -2.52 0.20
N PHE A 37 -7.96 -3.69 -0.15
CA PHE A 37 -8.31 -4.45 -1.35
C PHE A 37 -9.02 -5.74 -0.96
N ARG A 38 -10.17 -6.00 -1.58
CA ARG A 38 -10.93 -7.24 -1.35
C ARG A 38 -10.17 -8.43 -1.92
N ILE A 39 -10.21 -9.54 -1.19
CA ILE A 39 -9.72 -10.83 -1.66
C ILE A 39 -10.84 -11.86 -1.61
N MET A 40 -10.61 -13.02 -2.24
CA MET A 40 -11.46 -14.18 -2.01
C MET A 40 -11.27 -14.66 -0.56
N GLU A 41 -12.37 -14.91 0.15
CA GLU A 41 -12.32 -15.33 1.54
C GLU A 41 -11.51 -16.62 1.71
N PRO A 42 -10.41 -16.59 2.48
CA PRO A 42 -9.72 -17.81 2.84
C PRO A 42 -10.64 -18.66 3.71
N SER A 43 -10.72 -19.97 3.42
CA SER A 43 -11.49 -20.93 4.21
C SER A 43 -10.54 -21.76 5.09
N PRO A 44 -10.84 -21.94 6.40
CA PRO A 44 -12.01 -21.39 7.11
C PRO A 44 -11.90 -19.88 7.38
N PHE A 45 -13.04 -19.24 7.66
CA PHE A 45 -13.10 -17.82 8.04
C PHE A 45 -12.05 -17.50 9.12
N ASN A 46 -11.29 -16.43 8.88
CA ASN A 46 -10.31 -15.94 9.83
C ASN A 46 -10.44 -14.41 9.97
N PRO A 47 -10.77 -13.90 11.17
CA PRO A 47 -10.92 -12.47 11.45
C PRO A 47 -9.70 -11.63 11.06
N LYS A 48 -8.50 -12.21 10.95
CA LYS A 48 -7.28 -11.48 10.55
C LYS A 48 -7.40 -10.81 9.18
N TRP A 49 -8.22 -11.35 8.29
CA TRP A 49 -8.44 -10.77 6.96
C TRP A 49 -9.58 -9.74 6.96
N TYR A 50 -10.33 -9.59 8.04
CA TYR A 50 -11.55 -8.79 8.04
C TYR A 50 -11.26 -7.29 7.94
N SER A 51 -11.79 -6.63 6.91
CA SER A 51 -11.79 -5.17 6.80
C SER A 51 -13.15 -4.61 7.19
N HIS A 52 -13.12 -3.58 8.03
CA HIS A 52 -14.30 -2.78 8.38
C HIS A 52 -14.80 -1.90 7.22
N LYS A 53 -13.99 -1.62 6.20
CA LYS A 53 -14.40 -0.76 5.07
C LYS A 53 -15.43 -1.44 4.16
N PHE A 54 -15.33 -2.76 4.00
CA PHE A 54 -16.25 -3.53 3.15
C PHE A 54 -16.91 -4.72 3.84
N HIS A 55 -16.72 -4.88 5.15
CA HIS A 55 -17.32 -5.96 5.95
C HIS A 55 -17.03 -7.36 5.39
N GLY A 56 -15.76 -7.62 5.07
CA GLY A 56 -15.33 -8.87 4.43
C GLY A 56 -13.80 -9.04 4.41
N PRO A 57 -13.26 -10.04 3.71
CA PRO A 57 -11.82 -10.34 3.66
C PRO A 57 -11.04 -9.38 2.75
N GLY A 58 -9.87 -8.94 3.18
CA GLY A 58 -8.97 -8.16 2.35
C GLY A 58 -7.57 -7.92 2.90
N LEU A 59 -6.81 -7.26 2.03
CA LEU A 59 -5.43 -6.85 2.23
C LEU A 59 -5.34 -5.34 2.32
N ARG A 60 -4.49 -4.86 3.22
CA ARG A 60 -4.17 -3.44 3.35
C ARG A 60 -2.84 -3.15 2.70
N TYR A 61 -2.81 -2.04 1.99
CA TYR A 61 -1.63 -1.45 1.38
C TYR A 61 -1.53 0.02 1.76
N GLU A 62 -0.31 0.52 1.79
CA GLU A 62 0.00 1.93 1.77
C GLU A 62 0.47 2.28 0.37
N LEU A 63 -0.18 3.24 -0.26
CA LEU A 63 0.13 3.67 -1.62
C LEU A 63 0.54 5.14 -1.60
N ALA A 64 1.60 5.48 -2.33
CA ALA A 64 1.92 6.88 -2.61
C ALA A 64 1.64 7.22 -4.08
N ILE A 65 0.91 8.31 -4.27
CA ILE A 65 0.55 8.86 -5.57
C ILE A 65 1.26 10.20 -5.75
N CYS A 66 1.95 10.38 -6.87
CA CYS A 66 2.51 11.67 -7.26
C CYS A 66 1.37 12.64 -7.54
N ILE A 67 1.27 13.73 -6.76
CA ILE A 67 0.15 14.70 -6.88
C ILE A 67 0.13 15.35 -8.27
N ARG A 68 1.31 15.51 -8.89
CA ARG A 68 1.45 16.18 -10.19
C ARG A 68 0.97 15.31 -11.36
N THR A 69 1.33 14.03 -11.36
CA THR A 69 1.11 13.14 -12.51
C THR A 69 -0.03 12.16 -12.30
N GLY A 70 -0.41 11.89 -11.05
CA GLY A 70 -1.36 10.84 -10.69
C GLY A 70 -0.76 9.44 -10.69
N ASP A 71 0.54 9.30 -10.94
CA ASP A 71 1.20 7.99 -10.97
C ASP A 71 1.37 7.43 -9.57
N ILE A 72 1.16 6.12 -9.41
CA ILE A 72 1.55 5.38 -8.21
C ILE A 72 3.07 5.21 -8.27
N VAL A 73 3.78 5.75 -7.27
CA VAL A 73 5.25 5.77 -7.20
C VAL A 73 5.79 4.97 -6.02
N TRP A 74 4.91 4.55 -5.11
CA TRP A 74 5.24 3.67 -3.99
C TRP A 74 4.05 2.79 -3.67
N ALA A 75 4.34 1.55 -3.27
CA ALA A 75 3.37 0.63 -2.74
C ALA A 75 4.04 -0.28 -1.72
N TYR A 76 3.47 -0.33 -0.52
CA TYR A 76 3.86 -1.26 0.54
C TYR A 76 2.63 -1.96 1.09
N GLY A 77 2.79 -3.18 1.59
CA GLY A 77 1.71 -3.91 2.27
C GLY A 77 1.42 -5.26 1.64
N GLY A 78 0.14 -5.55 1.42
CA GLY A 78 -0.32 -6.93 1.19
C GLY A 78 -0.54 -7.66 2.51
N LEU A 79 -0.91 -6.89 3.53
CA LEU A 79 -1.01 -7.35 4.90
C LEU A 79 -2.49 -7.54 5.29
N PRO A 80 -2.81 -8.51 6.16
CA PRO A 80 -4.21 -8.77 6.54
C PRO A 80 -4.88 -7.55 7.19
N CYS A 81 -6.03 -7.10 6.67
CA CYS A 81 -6.71 -5.88 7.16
C CYS A 81 -7.09 -5.92 8.65
N GLY A 82 -7.50 -7.09 9.15
CA GLY A 82 -7.94 -7.25 10.54
C GLY A 82 -6.78 -7.26 11.54
N GLU A 83 -5.55 -7.55 11.07
CA GLU A 83 -4.35 -7.57 11.89
C GLU A 83 -3.52 -6.28 11.78
N TRP A 84 -3.61 -5.59 10.63
CA TRP A 84 -2.82 -4.40 10.33
C TRP A 84 -3.69 -3.15 10.23
N SER A 85 -3.78 -2.40 11.33
CA SER A 85 -4.41 -1.06 11.33
C SER A 85 -3.62 -0.07 10.47
N ASP A 86 -4.28 0.97 9.94
CA ASP A 86 -3.62 2.01 9.15
C ASP A 86 -2.45 2.65 9.91
N LEU A 87 -2.63 2.92 11.20
CA LEU A 87 -1.57 3.48 12.06
C LEU A 87 -0.39 2.51 12.25
N ARG A 88 -0.66 1.19 12.37
CA ARG A 88 0.42 0.20 12.48
C ARG A 88 1.23 0.15 11.19
N LEU A 89 0.55 0.13 10.05
CA LEU A 89 1.18 0.11 8.73
C LEU A 89 2.06 1.35 8.52
N ALA A 90 1.53 2.55 8.76
CA ALA A 90 2.29 3.80 8.57
C ALA A 90 3.54 3.87 9.46
N ARG A 91 3.49 3.32 10.68
CA ARG A 91 4.65 3.27 11.58
C ARG A 91 5.74 2.32 11.09
N ASP A 92 5.34 1.20 10.52
CA ASP A 92 6.24 0.18 10.00
C ASP A 92 7.05 0.70 8.80
N VAL A 93 6.43 1.53 7.97
CA VAL A 93 7.06 2.10 6.77
C VAL A 93 7.87 3.36 7.07
N PHE A 94 7.32 4.33 7.83
CA PHE A 94 7.92 5.68 7.93
C PHE A 94 8.69 5.97 9.22
N ILE A 95 8.42 5.28 10.32
CA ILE A 95 9.04 5.62 11.63
C ILE A 95 10.35 4.86 11.86
N LEU A 96 10.68 3.89 11.01
CA LEU A 96 11.89 3.07 11.13
C LEU A 96 12.95 3.33 10.05
N GLU A 97 12.76 4.32 9.17
CA GLU A 97 13.81 4.87 8.29
C GLU A 97 14.61 6.00 8.96
#